data_AF-A0A4Q2KJA1-F1
#
_entry.id   AF-A0A4Q2KJA1-F1
#
_cell.length_a   1.000
_cell.length_b   1.000
_cell.length_c   1.000
_cell.angle_alpha   90.00
_cell.angle_beta   90.00
_cell.angle_gamma   90.00
#
_symmetry.space_group_name_H-M   'P 1'
#
loop_
_entity.id
_entity.type
_entity.pdbx_description
1 polymer ?
#
loop_
_entity_poly.entity_id
_entity_poly.type
_entity_poly.pdbx_seq_one_letter_code
_entity_poly.pdbx_strand_id
1 'polypeptide(L)'
;MRILALCAAAALAFPAAASASEPAPLPDFELHDAPLYAPEAEYEEPLSQRLADPAVQNELASTVAVLGEILLDMPLAPIVEPMAEIAGRDPGSVDPDLTLRKMRPEASDVPARVARDLPRAMGAMASMTDSLEAMRPALREMAERLEFGIDQATRSPR
;
A
#
# COMPACT_ATOMS: atom_id res chain seq x y z
N MET A 1 14.99 29.47 -75.70
CA MET A 1 15.18 28.01 -75.56
C MET A 1 14.42 27.59 -74.30
N ARG A 2 13.24 26.96 -74.43
CA ARG A 2 12.96 25.53 -74.12
C ARG A 2 13.38 25.19 -72.67
N ILE A 3 12.52 24.72 -71.75
CA ILE A 3 11.61 23.57 -71.87
C ILE A 3 10.39 23.72 -70.91
N LEU A 4 9.23 23.30 -71.42
CA LEU A 4 7.93 23.04 -70.78
C LEU A 4 7.93 21.83 -69.83
N ALA A 5 7.15 21.89 -68.74
CA ALA A 5 6.33 20.80 -68.13
C ALA A 5 5.80 21.33 -66.78
N LEU A 6 4.51 21.58 -66.52
CA LEU A 6 3.28 20.80 -66.60
C LEU A 6 3.26 19.55 -65.70
N CYS A 7 2.29 19.53 -64.76
CA CYS A 7 1.70 18.38 -64.04
C CYS A 7 2.62 17.67 -63.01
N ALA A 8 2.18 17.08 -61.90
CA ALA A 8 0.87 16.78 -61.33
C ALA A 8 1.04 16.46 -59.84
N ALA A 9 -0.08 16.50 -59.11
CA ALA A 9 -0.24 16.04 -57.73
C ALA A 9 0.19 14.57 -57.53
N ALA A 10 0.76 14.27 -56.36
CA ALA A 10 0.60 12.98 -55.69
C ALA A 10 0.97 13.12 -54.20
N ALA A 11 -0.06 13.15 -53.37
CA ALA A 11 0.04 12.81 -51.96
C ALA A 11 0.49 11.34 -51.85
N LEU A 12 1.55 11.05 -51.12
CA LEU A 12 1.71 9.74 -50.48
C LEU A 12 2.52 9.89 -49.18
N ALA A 13 1.91 9.36 -48.14
CA ALA A 13 2.39 9.27 -46.78
C ALA A 13 3.77 8.60 -46.72
N PHE A 14 4.65 9.18 -45.92
CA PHE A 14 5.91 8.56 -45.53
C PHE A 14 5.65 7.65 -44.32
N PRO A 15 5.88 6.33 -44.40
CA PRO A 15 6.04 5.51 -43.21
C PRO A 15 7.51 5.64 -42.78
N ALA A 16 7.78 6.50 -41.80
CA ALA A 16 9.07 6.51 -41.14
C ALA A 16 9.13 5.31 -40.17
N ALA A 17 9.50 4.15 -40.71
CA ALA A 17 9.96 3.03 -39.91
C ALA A 17 11.43 3.25 -39.49
N ALA A 18 11.69 2.95 -38.22
CA ALA A 18 12.99 2.73 -37.60
C ALA A 18 13.87 3.97 -37.36
N SER A 19 13.95 4.42 -36.11
CA SER A 19 15.15 4.27 -35.25
C SER A 19 14.90 4.88 -33.87
N ALA A 20 15.54 4.30 -32.85
CA ALA A 20 15.53 4.68 -31.44
C ALA A 20 14.25 4.31 -30.67
N SER A 21 14.11 3.02 -30.36
CA SER A 21 13.55 2.64 -29.07
C SER A 21 14.49 3.21 -28.01
N GLU A 22 14.16 4.38 -27.48
CA GLU A 22 14.70 4.83 -26.21
C GLU A 22 14.52 3.70 -25.19
N PRO A 23 15.48 3.46 -24.29
CA PRO A 23 15.19 2.64 -23.12
C PRO A 23 13.98 3.28 -22.47
N ALA A 24 12.87 2.54 -22.38
CA ALA A 24 11.71 3.00 -21.64
C ALA A 24 12.26 3.55 -20.32
N PRO A 25 12.04 4.84 -20.00
CA PRO A 25 12.47 5.34 -18.72
C PRO A 25 11.88 4.37 -17.71
N LEU A 26 12.75 3.85 -16.83
CA LEU A 26 12.27 3.23 -15.61
C LEU A 26 11.15 4.14 -15.11
N PRO A 27 9.97 3.61 -14.75
CA PRO A 27 9.01 4.46 -14.07
C PRO A 27 9.80 5.08 -12.94
N ASP A 28 9.96 6.41 -13.00
CA ASP A 28 10.41 7.16 -11.85
C ASP A 28 9.32 6.82 -10.83
N PHE A 29 9.62 5.86 -9.96
CA PHE A 29 9.17 5.93 -8.60
C PHE A 29 9.84 7.20 -8.07
N GLU A 30 9.33 8.36 -8.51
CA GLU A 30 9.28 9.50 -7.64
C GLU A 30 8.65 8.89 -6.39
N LEU A 31 9.51 8.61 -5.41
CA LEU A 31 9.21 8.98 -4.05
C LEU A 31 8.67 10.39 -4.19
N HIS A 32 7.36 10.47 -4.41
CA HIS A 32 6.62 11.63 -4.04
C HIS A 32 7.09 11.78 -2.60
N ASP A 33 7.86 12.82 -2.34
CA ASP A 33 7.64 13.62 -1.15
C ASP A 33 6.19 14.08 -1.25
N ALA A 34 5.24 13.13 -1.20
CA ALA A 34 4.07 13.27 -0.39
C ALA A 34 4.72 13.74 0.89
N PRO A 35 4.52 15.01 1.28
CA PRO A 35 4.87 15.36 2.62
C PRO A 35 4.21 14.23 3.44
N LEU A 36 4.89 13.74 4.46
CA LEU A 36 4.15 13.31 5.63
C LEU A 36 3.43 14.58 6.11
N TYR A 37 2.44 15.01 5.34
CA TYR A 37 1.50 16.05 5.61
C TYR A 37 0.65 15.33 6.64
N ALA A 38 1.14 15.33 7.88
CA ALA A 38 0.25 15.54 8.98
C ALA A 38 -0.39 16.88 8.63
N PRO A 39 -1.64 16.91 8.10
CA PRO A 39 -2.32 18.18 7.97
C PRO A 39 -2.21 18.86 9.33
N GLU A 40 -1.86 20.15 9.30
CA GLU A 40 -1.94 21.01 10.47
C GLU A 40 -3.27 20.69 11.16
N ALA A 41 -3.20 20.23 12.41
CA ALA A 41 -4.29 19.53 13.10
C ALA A 41 -5.56 20.39 13.14
N GLU A 42 -6.35 20.33 12.08
CA GLU A 42 -7.66 20.93 11.96
C GLU A 42 -8.64 19.92 12.54
N TYR A 43 -8.68 19.88 13.87
CA TYR A 43 -9.58 19.03 14.68
C TYR A 43 -9.86 17.66 14.05
N GLU A 44 -8.80 16.87 13.78
CA GLU A 44 -8.99 15.48 13.43
C GLU A 44 -9.77 14.83 14.58
N GLU A 45 -10.92 14.25 14.23
CA GLU A 45 -11.75 13.49 15.15
C GLU A 45 -10.85 12.49 15.91
N PRO A 46 -10.99 12.37 17.25
CA PRO A 46 -10.14 11.48 18.03
C PRO A 46 -10.06 10.10 17.38
N LEU A 47 -8.85 9.55 17.27
CA LEU A 47 -8.63 8.26 16.61
C LEU A 47 -9.52 7.15 17.20
N SER A 48 -9.77 7.18 18.52
CA SER A 48 -10.70 6.28 19.18
C SER A 48 -12.12 6.36 18.59
N GLN A 49 -12.59 7.56 18.28
CA GLN A 49 -13.92 7.81 17.74
C GLN A 49 -14.02 7.33 16.28
N ARG A 50 -13.01 7.61 15.45
CA ARG A 50 -12.94 7.09 14.08
C ARG A 50 -12.85 5.56 14.03
N LEU A 51 -12.08 4.95 14.94
CA LEU A 51 -11.98 3.49 15.04
C LEU A 51 -13.27 2.85 15.57
N ALA A 52 -14.06 3.57 16.36
CA ALA A 52 -15.35 3.14 16.88
C ALA A 52 -16.51 3.36 15.88
N ASP A 53 -16.30 4.11 14.81
CA ASP A 53 -17.34 4.42 13.82
C ASP A 53 -17.77 3.14 13.06
N PRO A 54 -19.04 2.70 13.19
CA PRO A 54 -19.54 1.52 12.48
C PRO A 54 -19.53 1.69 10.97
N ALA A 55 -19.67 2.90 10.42
CA ALA A 55 -19.60 3.13 8.98
C ALA A 55 -18.19 2.83 8.46
N VAL A 56 -17.17 3.37 9.11
CA VAL A 56 -15.75 3.13 8.78
C VAL A 56 -15.39 1.66 8.94
N GLN A 57 -15.80 1.01 10.04
CA GLN A 57 -15.55 -0.41 10.27
C GLN A 57 -16.15 -1.30 9.19
N ASN A 58 -17.39 -1.02 8.77
CA ASN A 58 -18.09 -1.81 7.74
C ASN A 58 -17.47 -1.60 6.34
N GLU A 59 -17.05 -0.38 6.03
CA GLU A 59 -16.36 -0.07 4.78
C GLU A 59 -15.01 -0.81 4.69
N LEU A 60 -14.21 -0.74 5.76
CA LEU A 60 -12.93 -1.45 5.84
C LEU A 60 -13.13 -2.97 5.80
N ALA A 61 -14.13 -3.50 6.49
CA ALA A 61 -14.45 -4.93 6.44
C ALA A 61 -14.78 -5.40 5.03
N SER A 62 -15.60 -4.63 4.31
CA SER A 62 -15.95 -4.92 2.92
C SER A 62 -14.73 -4.85 2.01
N THR A 63 -13.89 -3.84 2.21
CA THR A 63 -12.64 -3.66 1.45
C THR A 63 -11.69 -4.83 1.66
N VAL A 64 -11.48 -5.24 2.92
CA VAL A 64 -10.62 -6.38 3.27
C VAL A 64 -11.16 -7.68 2.71
N ALA A 65 -12.48 -7.89 2.70
CA ALA A 65 -13.09 -9.06 2.06
C ALA A 65 -12.74 -9.11 0.56
N VAL A 66 -12.95 -8.01 -0.16
CA VAL A 66 -12.68 -7.93 -1.60
C VAL A 66 -11.18 -8.12 -1.89
N LEU A 67 -10.31 -7.40 -1.18
CA LEU A 67 -8.87 -7.52 -1.35
C LEU A 67 -8.39 -8.94 -1.03
N GLY A 68 -8.94 -9.57 0.01
CA GLY A 68 -8.62 -10.94 0.37
C GLY A 68 -8.98 -11.94 -0.73
N GLU A 69 -10.13 -11.82 -1.37
CA GLU A 69 -10.50 -12.66 -2.52
C GLU A 69 -9.53 -12.47 -3.70
N ILE A 70 -9.17 -11.21 -4.00
CA ILE A 70 -8.20 -10.90 -5.07
C ILE A 70 -6.84 -11.54 -4.77
N LEU A 71 -6.37 -11.45 -3.51
CA LEU A 71 -5.11 -12.08 -3.11
C LEU A 71 -5.17 -13.59 -3.21
N LEU A 72 -6.28 -14.22 -2.82
CA LEU A 72 -6.44 -15.68 -2.96
C LEU A 72 -6.35 -16.13 -4.42
N ASP A 73 -6.81 -15.31 -5.36
CA ASP A 73 -6.79 -15.62 -6.79
C ASP A 73 -5.50 -15.14 -7.50
N MET A 74 -4.52 -14.62 -6.76
CA MET A 74 -3.23 -14.23 -7.31
C MET A 74 -2.48 -15.45 -7.87
N PRO A 75 -1.97 -15.38 -9.12
CA PRO A 75 -1.17 -16.44 -9.70
C PRO A 75 0.18 -16.57 -8.98
N LEU A 76 0.51 -17.79 -8.56
CA LEU A 76 1.73 -18.13 -7.84
C LEU A 76 2.78 -18.81 -8.71
N ALA A 77 2.40 -19.34 -9.88
CA ALA A 77 3.32 -20.01 -10.78
C ALA A 77 4.60 -19.19 -11.07
N PRO A 78 4.55 -17.88 -11.36
CA PRO A 78 5.75 -17.07 -11.62
C PRO A 78 6.71 -16.96 -10.44
N ILE A 79 6.26 -17.25 -9.22
CA ILE A 79 7.06 -17.25 -7.99
C ILE A 79 7.56 -18.66 -7.69
N VAL A 80 6.71 -19.67 -7.85
CA VAL A 80 6.97 -21.06 -7.46
C VAL A 80 7.84 -21.80 -8.48
N GLU A 81 7.69 -21.53 -9.78
CA GLU A 81 8.47 -22.16 -10.86
C GLU A 81 9.99 -21.95 -10.67
N PRO A 82 10.51 -20.72 -10.48
CA PRO A 82 11.94 -20.52 -10.22
C PRO A 82 12.42 -21.24 -8.95
N MET A 83 11.58 -21.29 -7.91
CA MET A 83 11.93 -22.00 -6.67
C MET A 83 11.99 -23.53 -6.86
N ALA A 84 11.14 -24.08 -7.74
CA ALA A 84 11.19 -25.49 -8.10
C ALA A 84 12.52 -25.83 -8.81
N GLU A 85 12.93 -25.02 -9.78
CA GLU A 85 14.19 -25.17 -10.50
C GLU A 85 15.40 -25.13 -9.54
N ILE A 86 15.46 -24.15 -8.65
CA ILE A 86 16.53 -24.03 -7.63
C ILE A 86 16.55 -25.25 -6.69
N ALA A 87 15.38 -25.79 -6.37
CA ALA A 87 15.26 -26.99 -5.54
C ALA A 87 15.56 -28.31 -6.30
N GLY A 88 15.97 -28.24 -7.57
CA GLY A 88 16.22 -29.41 -8.42
C GLY A 88 14.96 -30.18 -8.79
N ARG A 89 13.78 -29.56 -8.67
CA ARG A 89 12.49 -30.10 -9.14
C ARG A 89 12.24 -29.59 -10.57
N ASP A 90 11.50 -30.38 -11.34
CA ASP A 90 11.10 -29.98 -12.70
C ASP A 90 10.16 -28.75 -12.64
N PRO A 91 10.57 -27.57 -13.15
CA PRO A 91 9.71 -26.39 -13.16
C PRO A 91 8.45 -26.60 -14.00
N GLY A 92 8.50 -27.45 -15.03
CA GLY A 92 7.33 -27.81 -15.85
C GLY A 92 6.27 -28.63 -15.10
N SER A 93 6.56 -29.07 -13.88
CA SER A 93 5.60 -29.75 -13.00
C SER A 93 4.73 -28.79 -12.17
N VAL A 94 5.04 -27.49 -12.16
CA VAL A 94 4.22 -26.49 -11.46
C VAL A 94 2.98 -26.20 -12.30
N ASP A 95 1.80 -26.18 -11.65
CA ASP A 95 0.55 -25.78 -12.32
C ASP A 95 0.67 -24.29 -12.75
N PRO A 96 0.56 -23.97 -14.06
CA PRO A 96 0.64 -22.59 -14.54
C PRO A 96 -0.50 -21.72 -14.00
N ASP A 97 -1.63 -22.34 -13.64
CA ASP A 97 -2.78 -21.67 -13.05
C ASP A 97 -2.78 -21.76 -11.51
N LEU A 98 -1.64 -22.07 -10.88
CA LEU A 98 -1.53 -22.16 -9.42
C LEU A 98 -1.88 -20.81 -8.78
N THR A 99 -2.82 -20.81 -7.83
CA THR A 99 -3.18 -19.63 -7.03
C THR A 99 -3.04 -19.93 -5.53
N LEU A 100 -3.08 -18.90 -4.69
CA LEU A 100 -3.12 -19.08 -3.22
C LEU A 100 -4.31 -19.94 -2.80
N ARG A 101 -5.47 -19.74 -3.43
CA ARG A 101 -6.69 -20.53 -3.21
C ARG A 101 -6.46 -22.01 -3.52
N LYS A 102 -5.82 -22.33 -4.65
CA LYS A 102 -5.51 -23.73 -5.03
C LYS A 102 -4.45 -24.36 -4.12
N MET A 103 -3.46 -23.59 -3.72
CA MET A 103 -2.35 -24.06 -2.88
C MET A 103 -2.75 -24.27 -1.41
N ARG A 104 -3.68 -23.46 -0.90
CA ARG A 104 -4.23 -23.53 0.45
C ARG A 104 -5.76 -23.41 0.41
N PRO A 105 -6.48 -24.50 0.02
CA PRO A 105 -7.93 -24.48 -0.06
C PRO A 105 -8.61 -24.10 1.25
N GLU A 106 -8.01 -24.46 2.39
CA GLU A 106 -8.46 -24.10 3.73
C GLU A 106 -8.43 -22.59 4.01
N ALA A 107 -7.66 -21.82 3.24
CA ALA A 107 -7.60 -20.37 3.35
C ALA A 107 -8.75 -19.65 2.64
N SER A 108 -9.62 -20.37 1.91
CA SER A 108 -10.73 -19.78 1.13
C SER A 108 -11.69 -18.95 1.99
N ASP A 109 -11.89 -19.34 3.26
CA ASP A 109 -12.81 -18.64 4.16
C ASP A 109 -12.14 -17.51 4.95
N VAL A 110 -10.82 -17.35 4.83
CA VAL A 110 -10.04 -16.40 5.64
C VAL A 110 -10.47 -14.95 5.38
N PRO A 111 -10.62 -14.46 4.13
CA PRO A 111 -11.07 -13.09 3.88
C PRO A 111 -12.41 -12.78 4.56
N ALA A 112 -13.39 -13.68 4.43
CA ALA A 112 -14.71 -13.54 5.03
C ALA A 112 -14.65 -13.57 6.56
N ARG A 113 -13.77 -14.39 7.15
CA ARG A 113 -13.57 -14.47 8.60
C ARG A 113 -12.91 -13.19 9.13
N VAL A 114 -11.86 -12.72 8.48
CA VAL A 114 -11.16 -11.49 8.86
C VAL A 114 -12.10 -10.28 8.76
N ALA A 115 -12.85 -10.15 7.66
CA ALA A 115 -13.81 -9.07 7.50
C ALA A 115 -14.89 -9.07 8.60
N ARG A 116 -15.35 -10.25 9.02
CA ARG A 116 -16.33 -10.41 10.10
C ARG A 116 -15.77 -10.00 11.46
N ASP A 117 -14.51 -10.35 11.73
CA ASP A 117 -13.87 -10.11 13.02
C ASP A 117 -13.27 -8.69 13.13
N LEU A 118 -13.06 -8.01 11.99
CA LEU A 118 -12.44 -6.69 11.91
C LEU A 118 -13.17 -5.61 12.73
N PRO A 119 -14.51 -5.43 12.65
CA PRO A 119 -15.21 -4.42 13.45
C PRO A 119 -15.00 -4.61 14.95
N ARG A 120 -14.98 -5.87 15.42
CA ARG A 120 -14.71 -6.19 16.83
C ARG A 120 -13.28 -5.82 17.21
N ALA A 121 -12.29 -6.13 16.38
CA ALA A 121 -10.90 -5.78 16.63
C ALA A 121 -10.71 -4.27 16.68
N MET A 122 -11.32 -3.53 15.75
CA MET A 122 -11.30 -2.07 15.73
C MET A 122 -11.96 -1.46 16.96
N GLY A 123 -13.12 -1.97 17.40
CA GLY A 123 -13.76 -1.52 18.64
C GLY A 123 -12.89 -1.75 19.88
N ALA A 124 -12.15 -2.86 19.94
CA ALA A 124 -11.19 -3.10 21.02
C ALA A 124 -10.02 -2.11 20.97
N MET A 125 -9.49 -1.82 19.78
CA MET A 125 -8.44 -0.81 19.60
C MET A 125 -8.93 0.59 19.97
N ALA A 126 -10.17 0.95 19.61
CA ALA A 126 -10.78 2.22 19.98
C ALA A 126 -10.81 2.40 21.51
N SER A 127 -11.25 1.38 22.25
CA SER A 127 -11.29 1.41 23.72
C SER A 127 -9.90 1.51 24.35
N MET A 128 -8.90 0.84 23.78
CA MET A 128 -7.51 0.95 24.24
C MET A 128 -6.95 2.36 24.00
N THR A 129 -7.21 2.93 22.83
CA THR A 129 -6.80 4.31 22.48
C THR A 129 -7.46 5.32 23.40
N ASP A 130 -8.76 5.17 23.67
CA ASP A 130 -9.49 6.02 24.61
C ASP A 130 -8.90 5.94 26.03
N SER A 131 -8.53 4.73 26.48
CA SER A 131 -7.86 4.53 27.77
C SER A 131 -6.49 5.21 27.83
N LEU A 132 -5.73 5.17 26.72
CA LEU A 132 -4.44 5.86 26.62
C LEU A 132 -4.62 7.39 26.63
N GLU A 133 -5.64 7.89 25.94
CA GLU A 133 -5.99 9.31 25.94
C GLU A 133 -6.40 9.80 27.34
N ALA A 134 -7.13 8.99 28.10
CA ALA A 134 -7.45 9.27 29.50
C ALA A 134 -6.19 9.36 30.39
N MET A 135 -5.11 8.65 30.05
CA MET A 135 -3.82 8.73 30.76
C MET A 135 -2.94 9.91 30.30
N ARG A 136 -3.28 10.59 29.20
CA ARG A 136 -2.52 11.73 28.65
C ARG A 136 -2.13 12.79 29.70
N PRO A 137 -3.02 13.22 30.63
CA PRO A 137 -2.65 14.22 31.62
C PRO A 137 -1.55 13.75 32.58
N ALA A 138 -1.62 12.50 33.04
CA ALA A 138 -0.61 11.91 33.93
C ALA A 138 0.74 11.76 33.21
N LEU A 139 0.71 11.39 31.92
CA LEU A 139 1.92 11.32 31.08
C LEU A 139 2.55 12.71 30.90
N ARG A 140 1.73 13.75 30.69
CA ARG A 140 2.20 15.14 30.61
C ARG A 140 2.87 15.59 31.91
N GLU A 141 2.22 15.34 33.04
CA GLU A 141 2.76 15.69 34.35
C GLU A 141 4.07 14.96 34.66
N MET A 142 4.20 13.69 34.26
CA MET A 142 5.45 12.94 34.37
C MET A 142 6.56 13.54 33.50
N ALA A 143 6.24 13.95 32.27
CA ALA A 143 7.19 14.59 31.37
C ALA A 143 7.69 15.93 31.92
N GLU A 144 6.78 16.77 32.45
CA GLU A 144 7.12 18.06 33.08
C GLU A 144 8.07 17.89 34.28
N ARG A 145 7.84 16.86 35.12
CA ARG A 145 8.74 16.55 36.25
C ARG A 145 10.13 16.12 35.78
N LEU A 146 10.20 15.32 34.71
CA LEU A 146 11.46 14.86 34.15
C LEU A 146 12.27 16.03 33.57
N GLU A 147 11.61 16.90 32.80
CA GLU A 147 12.21 18.11 32.23
C GLU A 147 12.79 19.01 33.33
N PHE A 148 12.01 19.26 34.38
CA PHE A 148 12.48 20.03 35.54
C PHE A 148 13.69 19.40 36.24
N GLY A 149 13.73 18.07 36.37
CA GLY A 149 14.86 17.34 36.95
C GLY A 149 16.13 17.44 36.11
N ILE A 150 16.00 17.38 34.78
CA ILE A 150 17.12 17.54 33.84
C ILE A 150 17.67 18.97 33.90
N ASP A 151 16.79 19.96 33.89
CA ASP A 151 17.14 21.39 33.96
C ASP A 151 17.92 21.75 35.23
N GLN A 152 17.56 21.15 36.37
CA GLN A 152 18.30 21.35 37.61
C GLN A 152 19.69 20.72 37.61
N ALA A 153 19.83 19.55 36.96
CA ALA A 153 21.11 18.87 36.85
C ALA A 153 22.10 19.63 35.96
N THR A 154 21.63 20.29 34.90
CA THR A 154 22.45 21.13 34.00
C THR A 154 22.75 22.52 34.57
N ARG A 155 21.88 23.08 35.43
CA ARG A 155 22.11 24.39 36.09
C ARG A 155 22.96 24.35 37.36
N SER A 156 23.33 23.18 37.90
CA SER A 156 24.30 23.09 38.99
C SER A 156 25.73 23.07 38.45
N PRO A 157 26.50 24.17 38.48
CA PRO A 157 27.94 24.10 38.29
C PRO A 157 28.52 23.43 39.53
N ARG A 158 29.31 22.36 39.33
CA ARG A 158 30.22 21.88 40.36
C ARG A 158 31.33 22.88 40.62
#